data_AF-A0A953PZR7-F1
#
_entry.id   AF-A0A953PZR7-F1
#
_cell.length_a   1.000
_cell.length_b   1.000
_cell.length_c   1.000
_cell.angle_alpha   90.00
_cell.angle_beta   90.00
_cell.angle_gamma   90.00
#
_symmetry.space_group_name_H-M   'P 1'
#
loop_
_entity.id
_entity.type
_entity.pdbx_description
1 polymer ?
#
loop_
_entity_poly.entity_id
_entity_poly.type
_entity_poly.pdbx_seq_one_letter_code
_entity_poly.pdbx_strand_id
1 'polypeptide(L)'
;RYYSSRAEKLRSAYLGTFYNPDTGVLAGWKDTDGKLHDYYFTFVNGMAVTYGLVPHDQANKVMDRMFAKMREVGYDRFDLGLPGNLIPVRKEDYIDVRIDHGGSEKEDGSDGFQNYENGGATACFVYYTIEALYQLGRRQEGDRILFPILRAFEEGQFQGWGPNGKTYDWRRWDGTPKGYEGLLVDNYMTLLAVLSRQPSGPGTVTLGNPR
;
A
#
# COMPACT_ATOMS: atom_id res chain seq x y z
N ARG A 1 -14.05 14.25 -23.38
CA ARG A 1 -12.91 13.97 -24.31
C ARG A 1 -11.55 14.37 -23.72
N TYR A 2 -11.40 15.57 -23.13
CA TYR A 2 -10.13 16.01 -22.52
C TYR A 2 -9.59 15.06 -21.43
N TYR A 3 -10.40 14.71 -20.43
CA TYR A 3 -9.98 13.81 -19.34
C TYR A 3 -9.68 12.39 -19.85
N SER A 4 -10.50 11.84 -20.74
CA SER A 4 -10.26 10.51 -21.34
C SER A 4 -8.93 10.44 -22.08
N SER A 5 -8.59 11.48 -22.87
CA SER A 5 -7.29 11.54 -23.56
C SER A 5 -6.12 11.63 -22.58
N ARG A 6 -6.26 12.37 -21.47
CA ARG A 6 -5.22 12.44 -20.43
C ARG A 6 -5.06 11.13 -19.68
N ALA A 7 -6.17 10.45 -19.36
CA ALA A 7 -6.15 9.13 -18.75
C ALA A 7 -5.43 8.11 -19.65
N GLU A 8 -5.70 8.12 -20.96
CA GLU A 8 -5.02 7.22 -21.90
C GLU A 8 -3.52 7.52 -21.99
N LYS A 9 -3.12 8.80 -22.00
CA LYS A 9 -1.71 9.19 -21.95
C LYS A 9 -1.01 8.72 -20.67
N LEU A 10 -1.69 8.81 -19.53
CA LEU A 10 -1.17 8.28 -18.28
C LEU A 10 -1.01 6.76 -18.37
N ARG A 11 -2.06 6.04 -18.79
CA ARG A 11 -2.06 4.58 -18.92
C ARG A 11 -0.94 4.08 -19.84
N SER A 12 -0.72 4.74 -20.98
CA SER A 12 0.29 4.31 -21.95
C SER A 12 1.73 4.54 -21.48
N ALA A 13 1.97 5.52 -20.59
CA ALA A 13 3.30 5.85 -20.10
C ALA A 13 3.63 5.19 -18.75
N TYR A 14 2.64 4.88 -17.91
CA TYR A 14 2.85 4.55 -16.50
C TYR A 14 3.75 3.32 -16.31
N LEU A 15 3.40 2.19 -16.91
CA LEU A 15 4.16 0.96 -16.75
C LEU A 15 5.60 1.10 -17.23
N GLY A 16 5.82 1.67 -18.43
CA GLY A 16 7.17 1.86 -18.97
C GLY A 16 8.01 2.86 -18.18
N THR A 17 7.38 3.73 -17.40
CA THR A 17 8.08 4.73 -16.58
C THR A 17 8.47 4.17 -15.21
N PHE A 18 7.58 3.41 -14.57
CA PHE A 18 7.73 3.05 -13.15
C PHE A 18 8.03 1.57 -12.90
N TYR A 19 7.90 0.68 -13.89
CA TYR A 19 8.24 -0.72 -13.69
C TYR A 19 9.75 -0.92 -13.51
N ASN A 20 10.15 -1.47 -12.38
CA ASN A 20 11.52 -1.86 -12.12
C ASN A 20 11.75 -3.32 -12.54
N PRO A 21 12.54 -3.59 -13.61
CA PRO A 21 12.78 -4.96 -14.07
C PRO A 21 13.61 -5.79 -13.08
N ASP A 22 14.39 -5.16 -12.21
CA ASP A 22 15.29 -5.85 -11.27
C ASP A 22 14.51 -6.43 -10.08
N THR A 23 13.52 -5.70 -9.59
CA THR A 23 12.69 -6.10 -8.43
C THR A 23 11.35 -6.72 -8.85
N GLY A 24 10.86 -6.38 -10.05
CA GLY A 24 9.60 -6.84 -10.61
C GLY A 24 8.36 -6.14 -10.02
N VAL A 25 8.53 -4.98 -9.39
CA VAL A 25 7.44 -4.13 -8.85
C VAL A 25 7.48 -2.73 -9.47
N LEU A 26 6.47 -1.91 -9.18
CA LEU A 26 6.42 -0.51 -9.59
C LEU A 26 7.11 0.36 -8.54
N ALA A 27 7.89 1.31 -9.03
CA ALA A 27 8.51 2.35 -8.25
C ALA A 27 7.49 3.40 -7.77
N GLY A 28 7.75 3.98 -6.59
CA GLY A 28 7.02 5.14 -6.10
C GLY A 28 7.39 6.41 -6.88
N TRP A 29 8.67 6.53 -7.25
CA TRP A 29 9.14 7.61 -8.11
C TRP A 29 10.35 7.20 -8.95
N LYS A 30 10.65 8.05 -9.94
CA LYS A 30 11.85 8.02 -10.76
C LYS A 30 12.54 9.38 -10.61
N ASP A 31 13.80 9.40 -10.23
CA ASP A 31 14.53 10.65 -10.02
C ASP A 31 15.06 11.26 -11.34
N THR A 32 15.76 12.40 -11.22
CA THR A 32 16.32 13.13 -12.36
C THR A 32 17.42 12.36 -13.10
N ASP A 33 18.09 11.43 -12.43
CA ASP A 33 19.11 10.55 -13.02
C ASP A 33 18.49 9.29 -13.64
N GLY A 34 17.18 9.11 -13.45
CA GLY A 34 16.40 8.01 -13.99
C GLY A 34 16.42 6.75 -13.12
N LYS A 35 16.94 6.82 -11.89
CA LYS A 35 16.89 5.71 -10.92
C LYS A 35 15.46 5.53 -10.44
N LEU A 36 15.05 4.26 -10.34
CA LEU A 36 13.74 3.85 -9.84
C LEU A 36 13.84 3.57 -8.34
N HIS A 37 12.87 4.10 -7.60
CA HIS A 37 12.80 4.00 -6.15
C HIS A 37 11.51 3.30 -5.74
N ASP A 38 11.58 2.00 -5.50
CA ASP A 38 10.38 1.17 -5.31
C ASP A 38 10.06 0.82 -3.86
N TYR A 39 11.06 0.52 -3.03
CA TYR A 39 10.93 0.16 -1.62
C TYR A 39 9.82 -0.87 -1.30
N TYR A 40 9.28 -1.55 -2.32
CA TYR A 40 8.05 -2.33 -2.25
C TYR A 40 6.87 -1.58 -1.60
N PHE A 41 6.56 -0.37 -2.07
CA PHE A 41 5.39 0.39 -1.61
C PHE A 41 4.08 -0.39 -1.86
N THR A 42 3.39 -0.78 -0.78
CA THR A 42 2.25 -1.70 -0.87
C THR A 42 1.06 -1.06 -1.57
N PHE A 43 0.63 0.12 -1.08
CA PHE A 43 -0.54 0.81 -1.62
C PHE A 43 -0.28 1.43 -2.99
N VAL A 44 0.95 1.86 -3.31
CA VAL A 44 1.28 2.42 -4.64
C VAL A 44 1.08 1.37 -5.73
N ASN A 45 1.58 0.15 -5.50
CA ASN A 45 1.41 -0.95 -6.43
C ASN A 45 -0.06 -1.38 -6.54
N GLY A 46 -0.79 -1.45 -5.41
CA GLY A 46 -2.23 -1.69 -5.41
C GLY A 46 -3.00 -0.65 -6.23
N MET A 47 -2.71 0.63 -6.00
CA MET A 47 -3.40 1.75 -6.64
C MET A 47 -3.20 1.76 -8.16
N ALA A 48 -1.99 1.45 -8.63
CA ALA A 48 -1.72 1.34 -10.07
C ALA A 48 -2.54 0.23 -10.73
N VAL A 49 -2.74 -0.90 -10.04
CA VAL A 49 -3.60 -1.99 -10.52
C VAL A 49 -5.08 -1.57 -10.48
N THR A 50 -5.56 -1.03 -9.35
CA THR A 50 -6.95 -0.58 -9.17
C THR A 50 -7.40 0.39 -10.25
N TYR A 51 -6.52 1.29 -10.70
CA TYR A 51 -6.83 2.26 -11.75
C TYR A 51 -6.53 1.78 -13.18
N GLY A 52 -6.16 0.51 -13.36
CA GLY A 52 -5.90 -0.07 -14.68
C GLY A 52 -4.67 0.50 -15.38
N LEU A 53 -3.68 0.99 -14.64
CA LEU A 53 -2.42 1.52 -15.17
C LEU A 53 -1.42 0.41 -15.56
N VAL A 54 -1.75 -0.84 -15.21
CA VAL A 54 -0.92 -2.02 -15.42
C VAL A 54 -1.76 -3.10 -16.10
N PRO A 55 -1.28 -3.74 -17.19
CA PRO A 55 -1.94 -4.89 -17.79
C PRO A 55 -2.15 -6.03 -16.77
N HIS A 56 -3.26 -6.74 -16.88
CA HIS A 56 -3.71 -7.73 -15.89
C HIS A 56 -2.68 -8.84 -15.59
N ASP A 57 -1.94 -9.32 -16.61
CA ASP A 57 -0.90 -10.33 -16.45
C ASP A 57 0.33 -9.78 -15.70
N GLN A 58 0.74 -8.55 -16.01
CA GLN A 58 1.82 -7.87 -15.31
C GLN A 58 1.41 -7.51 -13.87
N ALA A 59 0.16 -7.10 -13.65
CA ALA A 59 -0.37 -6.80 -12.32
C ALA A 59 -0.33 -8.04 -11.40
N ASN A 60 -0.67 -9.23 -11.92
CA ASN A 60 -0.53 -10.47 -11.15
C ASN A 60 0.91 -10.74 -10.74
N LYS A 61 1.88 -10.57 -11.66
CA LYS A 61 3.30 -10.75 -11.35
C LYS A 61 3.79 -9.76 -10.30
N VAL A 62 3.36 -8.50 -10.37
CA VAL A 62 3.68 -7.47 -9.36
C VAL A 62 3.16 -7.89 -7.98
N MET A 63 1.92 -8.35 -7.90
CA MET A 63 1.34 -8.82 -6.63
C MET A 63 2.05 -10.08 -6.11
N ASP A 64 2.47 -11.01 -6.97
CA ASP A 64 3.28 -12.15 -6.56
C ASP A 64 4.61 -11.73 -5.94
N ARG A 65 5.29 -10.73 -6.53
CA ARG A 65 6.52 -10.16 -5.97
C ARG A 65 6.28 -9.47 -4.64
N MET A 66 5.17 -8.74 -4.50
CA MET A 66 4.79 -8.08 -3.25
C MET A 66 4.58 -9.09 -2.12
N PHE A 67 3.77 -10.14 -2.34
CA PHE A 67 3.53 -11.18 -1.34
C PHE A 67 4.78 -12.02 -1.05
N ALA A 68 5.63 -12.27 -2.05
CA ALA A 68 6.92 -12.91 -1.82
C ALA A 68 7.81 -12.06 -0.90
N LYS A 69 7.87 -10.74 -1.13
CA LYS A 69 8.63 -9.84 -0.28
C LYS A 69 8.06 -9.77 1.14
N MET A 70 6.74 -9.71 1.32
CA MET A 70 6.12 -9.76 2.65
C MET A 70 6.55 -11.00 3.44
N ARG A 71 6.56 -12.18 2.79
CA ARG A 71 7.06 -13.42 3.41
C ARG A 71 8.54 -13.36 3.74
N GLU A 72 9.35 -12.84 2.82
CA GLU A 72 10.81 -12.71 3.00
C GLU A 72 11.17 -11.83 4.19
N VAL A 73 10.47 -10.70 4.38
CA VAL A 73 10.69 -9.77 5.50
C VAL A 73 9.94 -10.17 6.77
N GLY A 74 9.16 -11.25 6.73
CA GLY A 74 8.43 -11.78 7.88
C GLY A 74 7.19 -10.98 8.30
N TYR A 75 6.56 -10.26 7.36
CA TYR A 75 5.33 -9.51 7.65
C TYR A 75 4.07 -10.37 7.43
N ASP A 76 3.29 -10.59 8.49
CA ASP A 76 2.01 -11.31 8.45
C ASP A 76 0.91 -10.72 9.35
N ARG A 77 1.19 -9.60 10.03
CA ARG A 77 0.30 -8.92 10.99
C ARG A 77 -0.73 -8.01 10.30
N PHE A 78 -1.59 -8.61 9.48
CA PHE A 78 -2.63 -7.86 8.76
C PHE A 78 -3.68 -7.20 9.66
N ASP A 79 -3.80 -7.59 10.93
CA ASP A 79 -4.59 -6.88 11.93
C ASP A 79 -4.09 -5.44 12.19
N LEU A 80 -2.81 -5.17 11.88
CA LEU A 80 -2.23 -3.83 11.94
C LEU A 80 -2.41 -3.03 10.64
N GLY A 81 -2.94 -3.65 9.58
CA GLY A 81 -3.07 -3.07 8.24
C GLY A 81 -2.00 -3.60 7.26
N LEU A 82 -1.44 -2.73 6.43
CA LEU A 82 -0.25 -3.03 5.61
C LEU A 82 0.86 -1.99 5.84
N PRO A 83 2.14 -2.36 5.67
CA PRO A 83 3.26 -1.42 5.75
C PRO A 83 3.23 -0.44 4.58
N GLY A 84 3.63 0.81 4.80
CA GLY A 84 3.83 1.78 3.70
C GLY A 84 4.78 1.23 2.61
N ASN A 85 5.87 0.61 3.05
CA ASN A 85 6.91 -0.05 2.25
C ASN A 85 7.46 -1.27 3.00
N LEU A 86 8.03 -2.25 2.28
CA LEU A 86 8.51 -3.49 2.90
C LEU A 86 10.01 -3.52 3.20
N ILE A 87 10.78 -2.57 2.66
CA ILE A 87 12.22 -2.41 2.95
C ILE A 87 12.53 -0.96 3.33
N PRO A 88 13.56 -0.70 4.16
CA PRO A 88 13.86 0.65 4.63
C PRO A 88 14.09 1.64 3.49
N VAL A 89 13.45 2.81 3.57
CA VAL A 89 13.78 3.95 2.69
C VAL A 89 15.17 4.46 3.06
N ARG A 90 16.06 4.58 2.07
CA ARG A 90 17.43 5.07 2.30
C ARG A 90 17.39 6.53 2.73
N LYS A 91 18.37 6.92 3.55
CA LYS A 91 18.48 8.29 4.05
C LYS A 91 18.57 9.34 2.95
N GLU A 92 19.27 9.02 1.86
CA GLU A 92 19.40 9.89 0.68
C GLU A 92 18.06 10.22 0.00
N ASP A 93 17.05 9.39 0.22
CA ASP A 93 15.72 9.50 -0.38
C ASP A 93 14.67 10.08 0.59
N TYR A 94 15.12 10.58 1.76
CA TYR A 94 14.24 11.10 2.81
C TYR A 94 14.47 12.60 3.05
N ILE A 95 13.39 13.38 3.05
CA ILE A 95 13.47 14.84 3.30
C ILE A 95 13.59 15.13 4.81
N ASP A 96 12.80 14.45 5.65
CA ASP A 96 12.79 14.65 7.10
C ASP A 96 13.53 13.54 7.84
N VAL A 97 14.81 13.73 8.13
CA VAL A 97 15.67 12.70 8.73
C VAL A 97 15.32 12.32 10.19
N ARG A 98 14.26 12.89 10.79
CA ARG A 98 13.84 12.51 12.14
C ARG A 98 13.29 11.09 12.17
N ILE A 99 13.85 10.26 13.06
CA ILE A 99 13.47 8.85 13.26
C ILE A 99 11.97 8.69 13.54
N ASP A 100 11.39 9.58 14.34
CA ASP A 100 9.97 9.54 14.68
C ASP A 100 9.04 9.75 13.47
N HIS A 101 9.56 10.35 12.40
CA HIS A 101 8.83 10.59 11.15
C HIS A 101 9.20 9.57 10.07
N GLY A 102 9.97 8.53 10.40
CA GLY A 102 10.45 7.53 9.43
C GLY A 102 11.81 7.85 8.81
N GLY A 103 12.42 8.99 9.13
CA GLY A 103 13.79 9.32 8.74
C GLY A 103 14.84 8.44 9.43
N SER A 104 16.11 8.62 9.08
CA SER A 104 17.21 7.76 9.55
C SER A 104 18.51 8.52 9.77
N GLU A 105 19.33 8.03 10.71
CA GLU A 105 20.73 8.46 10.85
C GLU A 105 21.65 7.63 9.95
N LYS A 106 21.34 6.33 9.78
CA LYS A 106 22.10 5.40 8.93
C LYS A 106 21.77 5.56 7.46
N GLU A 107 22.78 5.43 6.60
CA GLU A 107 22.62 5.56 5.14
C GLU A 107 21.70 4.50 4.53
N ASP A 108 21.61 3.31 5.14
CA ASP A 108 20.74 2.23 4.70
C ASP A 108 19.27 2.37 5.17
N GLY A 109 18.96 3.40 5.97
CA GLY A 109 17.62 3.66 6.47
C GLY A 109 17.13 2.75 7.60
N SER A 110 17.93 1.77 8.02
CA SER A 110 17.47 0.64 8.84
C SER A 110 17.01 1.03 10.25
N ASP A 111 17.54 2.10 10.81
CA ASP A 111 17.17 2.65 12.13
C ASP A 111 15.87 3.47 12.11
N GLY A 112 15.47 3.96 10.94
CA GLY A 112 14.20 4.65 10.70
C GLY A 112 13.02 3.72 10.41
N PHE A 113 13.29 2.50 9.98
CA PHE A 113 12.28 1.56 9.49
C PHE A 113 11.26 1.16 10.55
N GLN A 114 10.02 0.94 10.10
CA GLN A 114 8.81 0.71 10.88
C GLN A 114 8.32 1.89 11.71
N ASN A 115 8.91 3.08 11.58
CA ASN A 115 8.34 4.30 12.16
C ASN A 115 7.50 5.04 11.12
N TYR A 116 6.26 5.35 11.48
CA TYR A 116 5.34 6.15 10.67
C TYR A 116 5.26 5.59 9.23
N GLU A 117 5.26 6.44 8.21
CA GLU A 117 5.14 6.03 6.80
C GLU A 117 6.29 5.14 6.29
N ASN A 118 7.49 5.21 6.88
CA ASN A 118 8.62 4.35 6.49
C ASN A 118 8.48 2.95 7.12
N GLY A 119 7.64 2.13 6.49
CA GLY A 119 7.42 0.73 6.84
C GLY A 119 6.51 0.51 8.04
N GLY A 120 5.99 1.54 8.70
CA GLY A 120 4.93 1.35 9.69
C GLY A 120 3.67 0.76 9.06
N ALA A 121 2.98 -0.10 9.79
CA ALA A 121 1.71 -0.70 9.39
C ALA A 121 0.53 0.23 9.73
N THR A 122 -0.40 0.33 8.78
CA THR A 122 -1.60 1.17 8.87
C THR A 122 -2.74 0.58 8.03
N ALA A 123 -3.99 0.89 8.36
CA ALA A 123 -5.11 0.59 7.46
C ALA A 123 -5.29 1.67 6.37
N CYS A 124 -4.55 2.78 6.44
CA CYS A 124 -4.56 3.81 5.41
C CYS A 124 -4.18 3.22 4.05
N PHE A 125 -4.98 3.55 3.04
CA PHE A 125 -4.77 3.14 1.65
C PHE A 125 -4.75 1.62 1.37
N VAL A 126 -4.95 0.77 2.37
CA VAL A 126 -4.99 -0.70 2.21
C VAL A 126 -6.12 -1.14 1.27
N TYR A 127 -7.20 -0.36 1.18
CA TYR A 127 -8.25 -0.51 0.16
C TYR A 127 -7.68 -0.81 -1.22
N TYR A 128 -6.69 -0.04 -1.70
CA TYR A 128 -6.17 -0.19 -3.05
C TYR A 128 -5.49 -1.55 -3.27
N THR A 129 -4.78 -2.06 -2.27
CA THR A 129 -4.17 -3.40 -2.36
C THR A 129 -5.24 -4.48 -2.37
N ILE A 130 -6.25 -4.39 -1.51
CA ILE A 130 -7.35 -5.39 -1.48
C ILE A 130 -8.17 -5.33 -2.77
N GLU A 131 -8.51 -4.14 -3.24
CA GLU A 131 -9.25 -3.93 -4.49
C GLU A 131 -8.48 -4.49 -5.69
N ALA A 132 -7.18 -4.22 -5.78
CA ALA A 132 -6.33 -4.82 -6.80
C ALA A 132 -6.39 -6.35 -6.77
N LEU A 133 -6.32 -6.98 -5.60
CA LEU A 133 -6.43 -8.43 -5.47
C LEU A 133 -7.80 -8.94 -5.95
N TYR A 134 -8.88 -8.26 -5.60
CA TYR A 134 -10.22 -8.62 -6.06
C TYR A 134 -10.37 -8.47 -7.58
N GLN A 135 -9.87 -7.39 -8.19
CA GLN A 135 -9.88 -7.20 -9.65
C GLN A 135 -9.09 -8.28 -10.39
N LEU A 136 -8.02 -8.81 -9.78
CA LEU A 136 -7.21 -9.89 -10.34
C LEU A 136 -7.78 -11.29 -10.06
N GLY A 137 -8.95 -11.40 -9.40
CA GLY A 137 -9.57 -12.68 -9.02
C GLY A 137 -8.91 -13.36 -7.81
N ARG A 138 -7.98 -12.69 -7.12
CA ARG A 138 -7.22 -13.18 -5.96
C ARG A 138 -7.98 -13.02 -4.65
N ARG A 139 -9.24 -13.47 -4.63
CA ARG A 139 -10.18 -13.20 -3.53
C ARG A 139 -9.71 -13.70 -2.17
N GLN A 140 -9.11 -14.89 -2.12
CA GLN A 140 -8.61 -15.47 -0.87
C GLN A 140 -7.49 -14.62 -0.25
N GLU A 141 -6.62 -14.04 -1.08
CA GLU A 141 -5.54 -13.16 -0.60
C GLU A 141 -6.08 -11.81 -0.15
N GLY A 142 -7.06 -11.25 -0.87
CA GLY A 142 -7.76 -10.04 -0.43
C GLY A 142 -8.46 -10.25 0.92
N ASP A 143 -9.19 -11.36 1.09
CA ASP A 143 -9.89 -11.71 2.34
C ASP A 143 -8.93 -11.94 3.51
N ARG A 144 -7.74 -12.49 3.24
CA ARG A 144 -6.69 -12.70 4.25
C ARG A 144 -6.18 -11.38 4.84
N ILE A 145 -6.24 -10.28 4.09
CA ILE A 145 -5.89 -8.94 4.56
C ILE A 145 -7.12 -8.25 5.18
N LEU A 146 -8.28 -8.31 4.50
CA LEU A 146 -9.47 -7.56 4.89
C LEU A 146 -10.01 -7.99 6.27
N PHE A 147 -10.19 -9.28 6.51
CA PHE A 147 -10.90 -9.73 7.72
C PHE A 147 -10.17 -9.44 9.03
N PRO A 148 -8.83 -9.58 9.14
CA PRO A 148 -8.09 -9.09 10.30
C PRO A 148 -8.30 -7.60 10.57
N ILE A 149 -8.30 -6.76 9.52
CA ILE A 149 -8.52 -5.31 9.66
C ILE A 149 -9.95 -5.01 10.14
N LEU A 150 -10.97 -5.71 9.61
CA LEU A 150 -12.35 -5.53 10.05
C LEU A 150 -12.52 -5.85 11.54
N ARG A 151 -11.92 -6.96 12.00
CA ARG A 151 -11.90 -7.28 13.43
C ARG A 151 -11.22 -6.19 14.24
N ALA A 152 -10.07 -5.70 13.78
CA ALA A 152 -9.35 -4.61 14.44
C ALA A 152 -10.16 -3.31 14.49
N PHE A 153 -11.02 -3.01 13.49
CA PHE A 153 -11.97 -1.90 13.59
C PHE A 153 -13.04 -2.12 14.66
N GLU A 154 -13.61 -3.32 14.76
CA GLU A 154 -14.59 -3.67 15.81
C GLU A 154 -13.98 -3.52 17.21
N GLU A 155 -12.72 -3.88 17.36
CA GLU A 155 -11.93 -3.78 18.60
C GLU A 155 -11.34 -2.37 18.85
N GLY A 156 -11.62 -1.42 17.96
CA GLY A 156 -11.17 -0.04 18.06
C GLY A 156 -9.66 0.18 17.99
N GLN A 157 -8.95 -0.69 17.27
CA GLN A 157 -7.48 -0.74 17.21
C GLN A 157 -6.83 0.27 16.25
N PHE A 158 -7.61 1.16 15.61
CA PHE A 158 -7.08 2.19 14.69
C PHE A 158 -7.37 3.62 15.17
N GLN A 159 -7.75 3.77 16.44
CA GLN A 159 -8.05 5.05 17.06
C GLN A 159 -7.49 5.11 18.49
N GLY A 160 -7.23 6.33 18.97
CA GLY A 160 -6.77 6.58 20.33
C GLY A 160 -5.25 6.47 20.50
N TRP A 161 -4.83 6.39 21.76
CA TRP A 161 -3.46 6.62 22.19
C TRP A 161 -2.87 5.41 22.90
N GLY A 162 -1.61 5.11 22.59
CA GLY A 162 -0.78 4.16 23.28
C GLY A 162 -0.12 4.72 24.54
N PRO A 163 0.46 3.84 25.38
CA PRO A 163 1.14 4.23 26.62
C PRO A 163 2.39 5.09 26.39
N ASN A 164 2.93 5.10 25.17
CA ASN A 164 4.08 5.93 24.78
C ASN A 164 3.68 7.33 24.28
N GLY A 165 2.40 7.72 24.39
CA GLY A 165 1.91 9.01 23.93
C GLY A 165 1.84 9.15 22.40
N LYS A 166 1.91 8.04 21.65
CA LYS A 166 1.69 7.98 20.19
C LYS A 166 0.35 7.30 19.90
N THR A 167 -0.17 7.44 18.69
CA THR A 167 -1.50 6.96 18.33
C THR A 167 -1.45 5.72 17.44
N TYR A 168 -2.56 4.97 17.37
CA TYR A 168 -2.62 3.64 16.75
C TYR A 168 -2.80 3.65 15.21
N ASP A 169 -2.93 4.83 14.60
CA ASP A 169 -3.04 4.99 13.13
C ASP A 169 -1.81 4.50 12.35
N TRP A 170 -0.64 4.51 12.98
CA TRP A 170 0.58 3.88 12.48
C TRP A 170 1.23 3.07 13.59
N ARG A 171 1.70 1.86 13.27
CA ARG A 171 2.35 0.97 14.24
C ARG A 171 3.58 0.31 13.65
N ARG A 172 4.58 0.04 14.49
CA ARG A 172 5.64 -0.93 14.16
C ARG A 172 5.03 -2.32 13.98
N TRP A 173 5.77 -3.24 13.38
CA TRP A 173 5.25 -4.59 13.10
C TRP A 173 5.04 -5.42 14.37
N ASP A 174 5.67 -5.02 15.47
CA ASP A 174 5.42 -5.56 16.81
C ASP A 174 4.14 -4.99 17.47
N GLY A 175 3.49 -4.01 16.85
CA GLY A 175 2.30 -3.32 17.35
C GLY A 175 2.59 -2.02 18.10
N THR A 176 3.86 -1.62 18.28
CA THR A 176 4.22 -0.39 18.99
C THR A 176 3.63 0.84 18.28
N PRO A 177 2.85 1.70 18.96
CA PRO A 177 2.23 2.89 18.36
C PRO A 177 3.25 3.93 17.90
N LYS A 178 3.04 4.49 16.70
CA LYS A 178 3.91 5.46 16.02
C LYS A 178 3.15 6.57 15.29
N GLY A 179 1.82 6.57 15.35
CA GLY A 179 1.00 7.66 14.81
C GLY A 179 1.04 8.92 15.68
N TYR A 180 0.37 9.96 15.20
CA TYR A 180 0.12 11.18 15.99
C TYR A 180 -1.30 11.78 15.87
N GLU A 181 -2.12 11.33 14.91
CA GLU A 181 -3.43 11.95 14.60
C GLU A 181 -4.52 11.62 15.63
N GLY A 182 -4.44 10.45 16.28
CA GLY A 182 -5.45 9.95 17.23
C GLY A 182 -6.70 9.40 16.53
N LEU A 183 -7.10 10.00 15.41
CA LEU A 183 -8.08 9.49 14.47
C LEU A 183 -7.67 9.87 13.04
N LEU A 184 -6.86 9.02 12.41
CA LEU A 184 -6.54 9.18 10.98
C LEU A 184 -7.65 8.54 10.14
N VAL A 185 -8.52 9.37 9.58
CA VAL A 185 -9.74 8.95 8.84
C VAL A 185 -9.44 8.06 7.62
N ASP A 186 -8.26 8.21 7.03
CA ASP A 186 -7.82 7.41 5.87
C ASP A 186 -7.75 5.91 6.18
N ASN A 187 -7.61 5.52 7.45
CA ASN A 187 -7.68 4.12 7.87
C ASN A 187 -9.00 3.47 7.46
N TYR A 188 -10.10 4.21 7.55
CA TYR A 188 -11.44 3.69 7.30
C TYR A 188 -11.79 3.59 5.82
N MET A 189 -10.93 4.09 4.92
CA MET A 189 -11.09 3.86 3.48
C MET A 189 -11.07 2.36 3.14
N THR A 190 -10.39 1.54 3.95
CA THR A 190 -10.39 0.08 3.81
C THR A 190 -11.79 -0.54 3.86
N LEU A 191 -12.77 0.11 4.51
CA LEU A 191 -14.16 -0.34 4.50
C LEU A 191 -14.78 -0.35 3.09
N LEU A 192 -14.27 0.42 2.14
CA LEU A 192 -14.72 0.36 0.73
C LEU A 192 -14.50 -1.04 0.12
N ALA A 193 -13.48 -1.78 0.57
CA ALA A 193 -13.22 -3.14 0.07
C ALA A 193 -14.35 -4.12 0.42
N VAL A 194 -15.16 -3.84 1.46
CA VAL A 194 -16.35 -4.64 1.79
C VAL A 194 -17.38 -4.58 0.67
N LEU A 195 -17.51 -3.43 0.01
CA LEU A 195 -18.41 -3.24 -1.12
C LEU A 195 -17.90 -3.99 -2.35
N SER A 196 -16.61 -3.88 -2.64
CA SER A 196 -15.96 -4.59 -3.76
C SER A 196 -15.97 -6.10 -3.62
N ARG A 197 -15.95 -6.62 -2.38
CA ARG A 197 -15.96 -8.05 -2.10
C ARG A 197 -17.31 -8.71 -2.45
N GLN A 198 -18.41 -7.96 -2.45
CA GLN A 198 -19.74 -8.51 -2.70
C GLN A 198 -19.75 -9.20 -4.07
N PRO A 199 -20.36 -10.39 -4.19
CA PRO A 199 -20.56 -10.99 -5.50
C PRO A 199 -21.29 -9.97 -6.38
N SER A 200 -20.94 -9.87 -7.65
CA SER A 200 -21.70 -9.08 -8.61
C SER A 200 -23.13 -9.64 -8.61
N GLY A 201 -24.03 -8.99 -7.86
CA GLY A 201 -25.43 -9.33 -7.87
C GLY A 201 -25.99 -9.13 -9.27
N PRO A 202 -27.15 -9.73 -9.60
CA PRO A 202 -27.85 -9.39 -10.84
C PRO A 202 -28.25 -7.91 -10.80
N GLY A 203 -27.38 -7.03 -11.34
CA GLY A 203 -27.54 -5.58 -11.27
C GLY A 203 -26.25 -4.76 -11.24
N THR A 204 -25.07 -5.36 -11.09
CA THR A 204 -23.80 -4.60 -11.16
C THR A 204 -23.47 -4.27 -12.61
N VAL A 205 -23.62 -2.98 -12.97
CA VAL A 205 -23.13 -2.44 -14.23
C VAL A 205 -21.61 -2.63 -14.23
N THR A 206 -21.12 -3.56 -15.04
CA THR A 206 -19.75 -3.52 -15.53
C THR A 206 -19.53 -2.14 -16.14
N LEU A 207 -18.69 -1.32 -15.50
CA LEU A 207 -18.10 -0.16 -16.15
C LEU A 207 -17.29 -0.72 -17.32
N GLY A 208 -17.94 -0.77 -18.48
CA GLY A 208 -17.38 -1.32 -19.68
C GLY A 208 -16.08 -0.60 -20.01
N ASN A 209 -15.06 -1.37 -20.37
CA ASN A 209 -13.89 -0.84 -21.06
C ASN A 209 -14.38 -0.01 -22.25
N PRO A 210 -14.06 1.30 -22.33
CA PRO A 210 -14.32 2.04 -23.55
C PRO A 210 -13.42 1.46 -24.64
N ARG A 211 -14.07 0.98 -25.71
CA ARG A 211 -13.44 0.69 -27.00
C ARG A 211 -12.79 1.95 -27.58
#